data_AF-A0A8T6BSZ3-F1
#
_entry.id   AF-A0A8T6BSZ3-F1
#
_cell.length_a   1.000
_cell.length_b   1.000
_cell.length_c   1.000
_cell.angle_alpha   90.00
_cell.angle_beta   90.00
_cell.angle_gamma   90.00
#
_symmetry.space_group_name_H-M   'P 1'
#
loop_
_entity.id
_entity.type
_entity.pdbx_description
1 polymer ?
#
loop_
_entity_poly.entity_id
_entity_poly.type
_entity_poly.pdbx_seq_one_letter_code
_entity_poly.pdbx_strand_id
1 'polypeptide(L)'
;MSLSKVRAGSLVLLAAVSLPLHAASPVKVGSKIDTEGALLGNIILQVLESHGVPTVNKVQLGTTPVVRGAITSGELDIYPEYTGNGAFFFKDENDAAWKNAGQGYEKVKKLDAEQNKLIWLTPAPANNTWTIAVRQDVAEKNKLTSLADLSRYLKEGGTFKLAASAEFIERADALPAFEKAYGFKLGQDQLLSLAGG
;
A
#
# COMPACT_ATOMS: atom_id res chain seq x y z
N MET A 1 -74.27 48.04 -20.81
CA MET A 1 -74.16 46.68 -20.23
C MET A 1 -73.30 45.84 -21.15
N SER A 2 -72.15 45.38 -20.67
CA SER A 2 -71.28 44.28 -21.14
C SER A 2 -70.84 44.18 -22.62
N LEU A 3 -69.63 43.75 -22.99
CA LEU A 3 -68.40 43.37 -22.27
C LEU A 3 -67.35 43.21 -23.39
N SER A 4 -66.17 43.79 -23.20
CA SER A 4 -65.01 43.77 -24.09
C SER A 4 -64.37 42.37 -24.13
N LYS A 5 -64.11 41.83 -25.32
CA LYS A 5 -63.35 40.58 -25.49
C LYS A 5 -61.84 40.88 -25.51
N VAL A 6 -61.17 40.52 -24.42
CA VAL A 6 -59.72 40.63 -24.22
C VAL A 6 -59.00 39.56 -25.05
N ARG A 7 -57.92 39.96 -25.74
CA ARG A 7 -56.99 39.07 -26.44
C ARG A 7 -56.17 38.28 -25.43
N ALA A 8 -56.23 36.95 -25.47
CA ALA A 8 -55.37 36.08 -24.69
C ALA A 8 -53.98 36.02 -25.34
N GLY A 9 -53.01 36.72 -24.76
CA GLY A 9 -51.59 36.54 -25.07
C GLY A 9 -51.02 35.41 -24.22
N SER A 10 -50.49 34.38 -24.86
CA SER A 10 -49.78 33.27 -24.20
C SER A 10 -48.48 33.78 -23.58
N LEU A 11 -48.42 33.86 -22.24
CA LEU A 11 -47.14 33.94 -21.52
C LEU A 11 -46.66 32.50 -21.24
N VAL A 12 -45.70 32.03 -22.03
CA VAL A 12 -44.91 30.83 -21.68
C VAL A 12 -43.87 31.28 -20.65
N LEU A 13 -44.11 30.96 -19.38
CA LEU A 13 -43.12 31.16 -18.32
C LEU A 13 -42.07 30.05 -18.45
N LEU A 14 -40.88 30.37 -18.98
CA LEU A 14 -39.72 29.46 -18.90
C LEU A 14 -39.27 29.41 -17.42
N ALA A 15 -39.71 28.39 -16.69
CA ALA A 15 -39.11 28.04 -15.42
C ALA A 15 -37.73 27.45 -15.69
N ALA A 16 -36.68 28.24 -15.49
CA ALA A 16 -35.31 27.74 -15.45
C ALA A 16 -35.16 26.83 -14.22
N VAL A 17 -35.36 25.53 -14.40
CA VAL A 17 -35.02 24.51 -13.40
C VAL A 17 -33.50 24.56 -13.25
N SER A 18 -33.05 25.27 -12.22
CA SER A 18 -31.67 25.26 -11.79
C SER A 18 -31.44 23.91 -11.13
N LEU A 19 -30.96 22.92 -11.89
CA LEU A 19 -30.47 21.69 -11.29
C LEU A 19 -29.35 22.09 -10.32
N PRO A 20 -29.43 21.75 -9.01
CA PRO A 20 -28.31 21.98 -8.13
C PRO A 20 -27.14 21.19 -8.69
N LEU A 21 -26.08 21.88 -9.10
CA LEU A 21 -24.79 21.28 -9.39
C LEU A 21 -24.38 20.60 -8.08
N HIS A 22 -24.57 19.29 -7.99
CA HIS A 22 -24.16 18.52 -6.82
C HIS A 22 -22.63 18.60 -6.81
N ALA A 23 -22.08 19.51 -6.00
CA ALA A 23 -20.64 19.59 -5.79
C ALA A 23 -20.19 18.20 -5.34
N ALA A 24 -19.24 17.61 -6.06
CA ALA A 24 -18.73 16.29 -5.71
C ALA A 24 -18.21 16.33 -4.27
N SER A 25 -18.67 15.40 -3.42
CA SER A 25 -18.19 15.26 -2.05
C SER A 25 -16.65 15.12 -2.08
N PRO A 26 -15.92 15.82 -1.20
CA PRO A 26 -14.47 15.73 -1.17
C PRO A 26 -13.98 14.31 -0.89
N VAL A 27 -12.93 13.89 -1.60
CA VAL A 27 -12.30 12.56 -1.47
C VAL A 27 -11.48 12.49 -0.20
N LYS A 28 -11.78 11.53 0.68
CA LYS A 28 -11.08 11.29 1.95
C LYS A 28 -9.81 10.48 1.70
N VAL A 29 -8.66 11.16 1.67
CA VAL A 29 -7.35 10.56 1.41
C VAL A 29 -6.71 10.16 2.73
N GLY A 30 -6.43 8.87 2.90
CA GLY A 30 -5.82 8.32 4.10
C GLY A 30 -4.46 7.67 3.86
N SER A 31 -3.83 7.27 4.97
CA SER A 31 -2.67 6.37 4.95
C SER A 31 -2.47 5.71 6.30
N LYS A 32 -1.52 4.77 6.34
CA LYS A 32 -0.98 4.24 7.60
C LYS A 32 -0.11 5.28 8.31
N ILE A 33 0.09 5.09 9.61
CA ILE A 33 0.76 6.04 10.53
C ILE A 33 2.30 6.04 10.43
N ASP A 34 2.90 5.13 9.66
CA ASP A 34 4.34 5.06 9.46
C ASP A 34 4.85 6.13 8.47
N THR A 35 6.17 6.23 8.33
CA THR A 35 6.81 7.26 7.48
C THR A 35 6.47 7.09 5.99
N GLU A 36 6.42 5.85 5.49
CA GLU A 36 6.07 5.60 4.10
C GLU A 36 4.58 5.87 3.86
N GLY A 37 3.72 5.52 4.82
CA GLY A 37 2.33 5.96 4.85
C GLY A 37 2.19 7.47 4.70
N ALA A 38 2.92 8.27 5.50
CA ALA A 38 2.90 9.72 5.42
C ALA A 38 3.32 10.23 4.03
N LEU A 39 4.41 9.68 3.47
CA LEU A 39 4.91 10.04 2.14
C LEU A 39 3.88 9.75 1.04
N LEU A 40 3.42 8.49 0.96
CA LEU A 40 2.53 8.03 -0.10
C LEU A 40 1.13 8.65 -0.01
N GLY A 41 0.62 8.85 1.21
CA GLY A 41 -0.65 9.53 1.45
C GLY A 41 -0.63 10.99 0.94
N ASN A 42 0.45 11.72 1.23
CA ASN A 42 0.62 13.08 0.72
C ASN A 42 0.80 13.14 -0.80
N ILE A 43 1.48 12.16 -1.41
CA ILE A 43 1.58 12.07 -2.88
C ILE A 43 0.18 11.96 -3.50
N ILE A 44 -0.66 11.05 -3.00
CA ILE A 44 -2.03 10.86 -3.52
C ILE A 44 -2.84 12.15 -3.36
N LEU A 45 -2.79 12.75 -2.16
CA LEU A 45 -3.52 13.98 -1.85
C LEU A 45 -3.15 15.12 -2.81
N GLN A 46 -1.85 15.36 -3.01
CA GLN A 46 -1.37 16.44 -3.88
C GLN A 46 -1.69 16.19 -5.36
N VAL A 47 -1.63 14.92 -5.81
CA VAL A 47 -2.03 14.57 -7.19
C VAL A 47 -3.51 14.88 -7.42
N LEU A 48 -4.39 14.51 -6.48
CA LEU A 48 -5.83 14.81 -6.58
C LEU A 48 -6.10 16.32 -6.57
N GLU A 49 -5.50 17.04 -5.62
CA GLU A 49 -5.68 18.49 -5.47
C GLU A 49 -5.16 19.27 -6.70
N SER A 50 -4.03 18.86 -7.26
CA SER A 50 -3.46 19.47 -8.47
C SER A 50 -4.37 19.33 -9.71
N HIS A 51 -5.30 18.37 -9.70
CA HIS A 51 -6.29 18.17 -10.75
C HIS A 51 -7.68 18.74 -10.37
N GLY A 52 -7.76 19.55 -9.31
CA GLY A 52 -8.99 20.21 -8.89
C GLY A 52 -10.01 19.29 -8.22
N VAL A 53 -9.60 18.09 -7.78
CA VAL A 53 -10.45 17.20 -6.99
C VAL A 53 -10.43 17.67 -5.53
N PRO A 54 -11.58 18.04 -4.93
CA PRO A 54 -11.62 18.40 -3.52
C PRO A 54 -11.27 17.21 -2.63
N THR A 55 -10.50 17.42 -1.58
CA THR A 55 -9.98 16.37 -0.68
C THR A 55 -10.32 16.65 0.79
N VAL A 56 -10.40 15.59 1.59
CA VAL A 56 -10.25 15.64 3.05
C VAL A 56 -8.97 14.92 3.41
N ASN A 57 -8.05 15.62 4.07
CA ASN A 57 -6.80 15.02 4.52
C ASN A 57 -7.03 14.17 5.78
N LYS A 58 -6.86 12.85 5.64
CA LYS A 58 -6.84 11.86 6.72
C LYS A 58 -5.54 11.04 6.70
N VAL A 59 -4.44 11.61 6.21
CA VAL A 59 -3.12 10.98 6.19
C VAL A 59 -2.68 10.60 7.61
N GLN A 60 -2.00 9.47 7.74
CA GLN A 60 -1.57 8.86 9.00
C GLN A 60 -2.71 8.53 9.98
N LEU A 61 -3.84 8.05 9.47
CA LEU A 61 -5.03 7.72 10.26
C LEU A 61 -4.77 6.66 11.34
N GLY A 62 -3.93 5.67 11.07
CA GLY A 62 -3.65 4.61 12.05
C GLY A 62 -2.91 3.41 11.49
N THR A 63 -3.06 2.26 12.16
CA THR A 63 -2.49 0.98 11.76
C THR A 63 -3.32 0.32 10.65
N THR A 64 -2.80 -0.76 10.03
CA THR A 64 -3.49 -1.49 8.95
C THR A 64 -4.96 -1.81 9.26
N PRO A 65 -5.34 -2.38 10.43
CA PRO A 65 -6.74 -2.69 10.72
C PRO A 65 -7.65 -1.45 10.80
N VAL A 66 -7.13 -0.33 11.32
CA VAL A 66 -7.86 0.94 11.43
C VAL A 66 -8.16 1.48 10.03
N VAL A 67 -7.14 1.58 9.18
CA VAL A 67 -7.28 2.11 7.82
C VAL A 67 -8.14 1.19 6.96
N ARG A 68 -7.99 -0.14 7.12
CA ARG A 68 -8.80 -1.14 6.42
C ARG A 68 -10.28 -1.07 6.82
N GLY A 69 -10.58 -0.92 8.10
CA GLY A 69 -11.95 -0.72 8.58
C GLY A 69 -12.55 0.60 8.10
N ALA A 70 -11.75 1.67 8.05
CA ALA A 70 -12.20 2.96 7.58
C ALA A 70 -12.57 2.95 6.08
N ILE A 71 -11.80 2.28 5.21
CA ILE A 71 -12.15 2.23 3.79
C ILE A 71 -13.38 1.34 3.52
N THR A 72 -13.54 0.21 4.22
CA THR A 72 -14.69 -0.69 4.02
C THR A 72 -15.99 -0.15 4.61
N SER A 73 -15.91 0.80 5.55
CA SER A 73 -17.06 1.52 6.12
C SER A 73 -17.38 2.84 5.40
N GLY A 74 -16.55 3.27 4.45
CA GLY A 74 -16.71 4.54 3.73
C GLY A 74 -16.22 5.78 4.50
N GLU A 75 -15.49 5.60 5.60
CA GLU A 75 -14.82 6.69 6.33
C GLU A 75 -13.51 7.15 5.65
N LEU A 76 -12.96 6.34 4.75
CA LEU A 76 -11.89 6.65 3.80
C LEU A 76 -12.31 6.27 2.38
N ASP A 77 -11.77 6.99 1.40
CA ASP A 77 -12.07 6.74 -0.03
C ASP A 77 -10.86 6.20 -0.78
N ILE A 78 -9.63 6.62 -0.41
CA ILE A 78 -8.39 6.16 -1.04
C ILE A 78 -7.23 6.18 -0.05
N TYR A 79 -6.35 5.18 -0.12
CA TYR A 79 -5.10 5.12 0.64
C TYR A 79 -4.09 4.14 0.00
N PRO A 80 -2.79 4.23 0.30
CA PRO A 80 -1.79 3.27 -0.16
C PRO A 80 -1.81 2.00 0.69
N GLU A 81 -1.91 0.83 0.03
CA GLU A 81 -1.89 -0.49 0.66
C GLU A 81 -0.89 -1.43 -0.02
N TYR A 82 -0.42 -2.44 0.71
CA TYR A 82 0.59 -3.40 0.27
C TYR A 82 -0.07 -4.71 -0.15
N THR A 83 0.29 -5.21 -1.33
CA THR A 83 -0.34 -6.37 -1.97
C THR A 83 -0.34 -7.63 -1.09
N GLY A 84 0.78 -7.89 -0.39
CA GLY A 84 0.92 -9.03 0.51
C GLY A 84 -0.05 -9.04 1.68
N ASN A 85 -0.62 -7.89 2.09
CA ASN A 85 -1.64 -7.87 3.15
C ASN A 85 -2.96 -8.54 2.73
N GLY A 86 -3.18 -8.73 1.42
CA GLY A 86 -4.29 -9.53 0.91
C GLY A 86 -4.32 -10.95 1.52
N ALA A 87 -3.15 -11.51 1.84
CA ALA A 87 -3.04 -12.82 2.48
C ALA A 87 -3.79 -12.87 3.82
N PHE A 88 -3.74 -11.80 4.62
CA PHE A 88 -4.44 -11.71 5.91
C PHE A 88 -5.88 -11.24 5.76
N PHE A 89 -6.15 -10.31 4.83
CA PHE A 89 -7.50 -9.80 4.59
C PHE A 89 -8.46 -10.91 4.15
N PHE A 90 -7.94 -11.89 3.41
CA PHE A 90 -8.73 -12.98 2.83
C PHE A 90 -8.41 -14.36 3.42
N LYS A 91 -7.62 -14.42 4.51
CA LYS A 91 -7.28 -15.65 5.26
C LYS A 91 -6.67 -16.75 4.37
N ASP A 92 -5.67 -16.36 3.60
CA ASP A 92 -5.02 -17.18 2.58
C ASP A 92 -3.49 -17.02 2.62
N GLU A 93 -2.94 -17.04 3.83
CA GLU A 93 -1.55 -16.68 4.14
C GLU A 93 -0.50 -17.55 3.44
N ASN A 94 -0.86 -18.79 3.12
CA ASN A 94 0.06 -19.79 2.59
C ASN A 94 0.06 -19.88 1.05
N ASP A 95 -0.75 -19.09 0.36
CA ASP A 95 -0.78 -19.12 -1.11
C ASP A 95 0.54 -18.59 -1.70
N ALA A 96 1.11 -19.36 -2.63
CA ALA A 96 2.35 -19.02 -3.32
C ALA A 96 2.26 -17.73 -4.14
N ALA A 97 1.06 -17.30 -4.54
CA ALA A 97 0.83 -16.05 -5.26
C ALA A 97 1.40 -14.83 -4.50
N TRP A 98 1.36 -14.84 -3.17
CA TRP A 98 1.90 -13.75 -2.34
C TRP A 98 3.43 -13.62 -2.39
N LYS A 99 4.12 -14.62 -2.95
CA LYS A 99 5.58 -14.60 -3.17
C LYS A 99 5.96 -14.12 -4.57
N ASN A 100 5.00 -13.80 -5.42
CA ASN A 100 5.22 -13.23 -6.75
C ASN A 100 4.51 -11.87 -6.87
N ALA A 101 5.25 -10.82 -7.23
CA ALA A 101 4.71 -9.46 -7.26
C ALA A 101 3.48 -9.30 -8.16
N GLY A 102 3.50 -9.89 -9.37
CA GLY A 102 2.39 -9.80 -10.31
C GLY A 102 1.18 -10.63 -9.87
N GLN A 103 1.40 -11.87 -9.43
CA GLN A 103 0.30 -12.74 -8.99
C GLN A 103 -0.36 -12.23 -7.72
N GLY A 104 0.41 -11.78 -6.73
CA GLY A 104 -0.11 -11.20 -5.49
C GLY A 104 -0.94 -9.94 -5.75
N TYR A 105 -0.48 -9.06 -6.65
CA TYR A 105 -1.24 -7.88 -7.07
C TYR A 105 -2.57 -8.25 -7.73
N GLU A 106 -2.57 -9.12 -8.75
CA GLU A 106 -3.80 -9.50 -9.45
C GLU A 106 -4.78 -10.24 -8.52
N LYS A 107 -4.26 -11.08 -7.62
CA LYS A 107 -5.07 -11.80 -6.65
C LYS A 107 -5.78 -10.86 -5.68
N VAL A 108 -5.05 -9.95 -5.01
CA VAL A 108 -5.67 -9.02 -4.06
C VAL A 108 -6.64 -8.07 -4.77
N LYS A 109 -6.29 -7.59 -5.96
CA LYS A 109 -7.14 -6.73 -6.79
C LYS A 109 -8.48 -7.38 -7.10
N LYS A 110 -8.47 -8.65 -7.52
CA LYS A 110 -9.68 -9.42 -7.80
C LYS A 110 -10.53 -9.60 -6.54
N LEU A 111 -9.93 -10.09 -5.46
CA LEU A 111 -10.64 -10.39 -4.21
C LEU A 111 -11.29 -9.13 -3.62
N ASP A 112 -10.59 -8.00 -3.64
CA ASP A 112 -11.12 -6.75 -3.10
C ASP A 112 -12.24 -6.13 -3.94
N ALA A 113 -12.13 -6.21 -5.27
CA ALA A 113 -13.18 -5.74 -6.16
C ALA A 113 -14.47 -6.57 -5.99
N GLU A 114 -14.33 -7.89 -5.88
CA GLU A 114 -15.45 -8.81 -5.72
C GLU A 114 -16.13 -8.66 -4.36
N GLN A 115 -15.37 -8.68 -3.27
CA GLN A 115 -15.91 -8.76 -1.91
C GLN A 115 -16.22 -7.39 -1.29
N ASN A 116 -15.39 -6.38 -1.56
CA ASN A 116 -15.46 -5.08 -0.87
C ASN A 116 -15.71 -3.90 -1.82
N LYS A 117 -15.77 -4.14 -3.13
CA LYS A 117 -15.88 -3.09 -4.17
C LYS A 117 -14.72 -2.09 -4.11
N LEU A 118 -13.56 -2.54 -3.63
CA LEU A 118 -12.34 -1.75 -3.57
C LEU A 118 -11.48 -2.01 -4.81
N ILE A 119 -11.02 -0.94 -5.44
CA ILE A 119 -10.26 -1.02 -6.69
C ILE A 119 -8.79 -0.73 -6.42
N TRP A 120 -7.95 -1.73 -6.68
CA TRP A 120 -6.50 -1.57 -6.62
C TRP A 120 -5.97 -0.92 -7.90
N LEU A 121 -5.29 0.22 -7.75
CA LEU A 121 -4.66 0.98 -8.83
C LEU A 121 -3.31 0.38 -9.24
N THR A 122 -2.54 1.08 -10.07
CA THR A 122 -1.19 0.65 -10.46
C THR A 122 -0.27 0.53 -9.24
N PRO A 123 0.38 -0.63 -9.01
CA PRO A 123 1.28 -0.81 -7.89
C PRO A 123 2.64 -0.15 -8.16
N ALA A 124 3.32 0.28 -7.10
CA ALA A 124 4.72 0.67 -7.19
C ALA A 124 5.62 -0.55 -7.45
N PRO A 125 6.79 -0.38 -8.09
CA PRO A 125 7.73 -1.48 -8.33
C PRO A 125 8.56 -1.86 -7.09
N ALA A 126 8.37 -1.17 -5.96
CA ALA A 126 9.09 -1.43 -4.71
C ALA A 126 8.47 -2.59 -3.93
N ASN A 127 9.31 -3.40 -3.28
CA ASN A 127 8.89 -4.47 -2.37
C ASN A 127 9.31 -4.13 -0.94
N ASN A 128 8.42 -3.50 -0.18
CA ASN A 128 8.63 -3.20 1.23
C ASN A 128 8.40 -4.47 2.06
N THR A 129 9.43 -5.31 2.13
CA THR A 129 9.41 -6.58 2.87
C THR A 129 10.74 -6.80 3.57
N TRP A 130 10.78 -7.76 4.49
CA TRP A 130 12.00 -8.17 5.18
C TRP A 130 13.09 -8.61 4.20
N THR A 131 14.29 -8.07 4.39
CA THR A 131 15.48 -8.39 3.61
C THR A 131 16.74 -8.10 4.44
N ILE A 132 17.91 -8.38 3.88
CA ILE A 132 19.21 -8.04 4.48
C ILE A 132 19.82 -6.88 3.70
N ALA A 133 20.07 -5.76 4.38
CA ALA A 133 20.85 -4.66 3.84
C ALA A 133 22.33 -4.83 4.19
N VAL A 134 23.22 -4.50 3.26
CA VAL A 134 24.67 -4.57 3.43
C VAL A 134 25.25 -3.16 3.26
N ARG A 135 26.34 -2.85 3.96
CA ARG A 135 27.07 -1.59 3.74
C ARG A 135 27.46 -1.47 2.27
N GLN A 136 27.33 -0.26 1.73
CA GLN A 136 27.57 0.03 0.31
C GLN A 136 28.99 -0.36 -0.13
N ASP A 137 30.01 -0.07 0.68
CA ASP A 137 31.40 -0.42 0.38
C ASP A 137 31.64 -1.94 0.27
N VAL A 138 30.99 -2.72 1.13
CA VAL A 138 31.02 -4.20 1.06
C VAL A 138 30.24 -4.70 -0.16
N ALA A 139 29.07 -4.13 -0.44
CA ALA A 139 28.23 -4.54 -1.57
C ALA A 139 28.91 -4.26 -2.91
N GLU A 140 29.44 -3.06 -3.12
CA GLU A 140 30.09 -2.66 -4.37
C GLU A 140 31.38 -3.45 -4.61
N LYS A 141 32.24 -3.58 -3.58
CA LYS A 141 33.50 -4.32 -3.68
C LYS A 141 33.30 -5.79 -4.04
N ASN A 142 32.25 -6.41 -3.52
CA ASN A 142 31.98 -7.85 -3.68
C ASN A 142 30.83 -8.14 -4.65
N LYS A 143 30.30 -7.11 -5.34
CA LYS A 143 29.20 -7.21 -6.32
C LYS A 143 27.95 -7.90 -5.75
N LEU A 144 27.51 -7.45 -4.57
CA LEU A 144 26.34 -7.99 -3.88
C LEU A 144 25.08 -7.21 -4.27
N THR A 145 24.21 -7.83 -5.07
CA THR A 145 22.94 -7.23 -5.49
C THR A 145 21.72 -8.02 -5.02
N SER A 146 21.95 -9.27 -4.59
CA SER A 146 20.90 -10.21 -4.20
C SER A 146 21.34 -11.07 -3.01
N LEU A 147 20.39 -11.73 -2.36
CA LEU A 147 20.68 -12.73 -1.33
C LEU A 147 21.42 -13.96 -1.89
N ALA A 148 21.29 -14.24 -3.19
CA ALA A 148 22.10 -15.27 -3.86
C ALA A 148 23.57 -14.86 -3.95
N ASP A 149 23.85 -13.59 -4.24
CA ASP A 149 25.22 -13.05 -4.20
C ASP A 149 25.78 -13.07 -2.78
N LEU A 150 24.97 -12.75 -1.76
CA LEU A 150 25.37 -12.86 -0.36
C LEU A 150 25.74 -14.30 0.00
N SER A 151 24.93 -15.29 -0.41
CA SER A 151 25.22 -16.71 -0.21
C SER A 151 26.54 -17.13 -0.86
N ARG A 152 26.80 -16.69 -2.11
CA ARG A 152 28.08 -16.90 -2.78
C ARG A 152 29.23 -16.30 -1.97
N TYR A 153 29.13 -15.04 -1.58
CA TYR A 153 30.15 -14.33 -0.80
C TYR A 153 30.46 -15.03 0.53
N LEU A 154 29.44 -15.52 1.25
CA LEU A 154 29.63 -16.27 2.50
C LEU A 154 30.35 -17.61 2.26
N LYS A 155 30.02 -18.34 1.20
CA LYS A 155 30.67 -19.61 0.82
C LYS A 155 32.13 -19.42 0.40
N GLU A 156 32.46 -18.26 -0.14
CA GLU A 156 33.83 -17.86 -0.50
C GLU A 156 34.66 -17.38 0.71
N GLY A 157 34.10 -17.43 1.92
CA GLY A 157 34.79 -17.02 3.16
C GLY A 157 34.71 -15.52 3.44
N GLY A 158 33.77 -14.82 2.82
CA GLY A 158 33.54 -13.39 3.02
C GLY A 158 33.24 -13.03 4.47
N THR A 159 33.89 -11.98 4.98
CA THR A 159 33.62 -11.45 6.32
C THR A 159 32.23 -10.85 6.38
N PHE A 160 31.40 -11.33 7.30
CA PHE A 160 30.01 -10.89 7.43
C PHE A 160 29.55 -10.98 8.88
N LYS A 161 28.85 -9.94 9.35
CA LYS A 161 28.15 -9.91 10.63
C LYS A 161 26.82 -9.17 10.48
N LEU A 162 25.73 -9.82 10.85
CA LEU A 162 24.37 -9.30 10.76
C LEU A 162 23.90 -8.78 12.13
N ALA A 163 23.53 -7.52 12.19
CA ALA A 163 22.74 -6.98 13.30
C ALA A 163 21.24 -7.17 12.98
N ALA A 164 20.51 -7.85 13.85
CA ALA A 164 19.09 -8.14 13.67
C ALA A 164 18.38 -8.27 15.02
N SER A 165 17.06 -8.15 15.04
CA SER A 165 16.27 -8.46 16.22
C SER A 165 16.26 -9.97 16.50
N ALA A 166 16.03 -10.36 17.76
CA ALA A 166 15.84 -11.76 18.11
C ALA A 166 14.70 -12.41 17.30
N GLU A 167 13.60 -11.68 17.08
CA GLU A 167 12.49 -12.16 16.26
C GLU A 167 12.93 -12.55 14.84
N PHE A 168 13.69 -11.68 14.16
CA PHE A 168 14.17 -11.95 12.81
C PHE A 168 15.14 -13.14 12.74
N ILE A 169 15.92 -13.36 13.79
CA ILE A 169 16.88 -14.48 13.89
C ILE A 169 16.14 -15.82 14.11
N GLU A 170 15.08 -15.83 14.91
CA GLU A 170 14.48 -17.06 15.44
C GLU A 170 13.22 -17.53 14.67
N ARG A 171 12.42 -16.61 14.13
CA ARG A 171 11.19 -16.98 13.42
C ARG A 171 11.47 -17.81 12.18
N ALA A 172 10.75 -18.90 12.01
CA ALA A 172 10.96 -19.85 10.91
C ALA A 172 10.81 -19.23 9.50
N ASP A 173 10.02 -18.16 9.37
CA ASP A 173 9.76 -17.43 8.12
C ASP A 173 10.65 -16.20 7.90
N ALA A 174 11.67 -16.00 8.74
CA ALA A 174 12.61 -14.89 8.72
C ALA A 174 14.02 -15.32 8.25
N LEU A 175 15.08 -15.06 9.04
CA LEU A 175 16.44 -15.50 8.74
C LEU A 175 16.55 -17.00 8.39
N PRO A 176 15.94 -17.94 9.15
CA PRO A 176 15.95 -19.37 8.79
C PRO A 176 15.40 -19.68 7.40
N ALA A 177 14.38 -18.94 6.94
CA ALA A 177 13.84 -19.10 5.59
C ALA A 177 14.84 -18.62 4.53
N PHE A 178 15.55 -17.51 4.77
CA PHE A 178 16.62 -17.04 3.88
C PHE A 178 17.80 -18.03 3.83
N GLU A 179 18.24 -18.51 4.98
CA GLU A 179 19.31 -19.51 5.09
C GLU A 179 18.97 -20.77 4.29
N LYS A 180 17.74 -21.29 4.43
CA LYS A 180 17.27 -22.47 3.70
C LYS A 180 17.14 -22.21 2.20
N ALA A 181 16.55 -21.08 1.79
CA ALA A 181 16.28 -20.79 0.38
C ALA A 181 17.56 -20.49 -0.42
N TYR A 182 18.51 -19.78 0.17
CA TYR A 182 19.75 -19.37 -0.51
C TYR A 182 20.95 -20.27 -0.15
N GLY A 183 20.79 -21.18 0.80
CA GLY A 183 21.79 -22.19 1.17
C GLY A 183 23.02 -21.59 1.85
N PHE A 184 22.83 -20.77 2.87
CA PHE A 184 23.88 -20.29 3.77
C PHE A 184 23.47 -20.50 5.23
N LYS A 185 24.44 -20.42 6.16
CA LYS A 185 24.18 -20.48 7.61
C LYS A 185 25.10 -19.48 8.30
N LEU A 186 24.55 -18.61 9.16
CA LEU A 186 25.35 -17.70 9.97
C LEU A 186 25.70 -18.35 11.32
N GLY A 187 26.97 -18.31 11.68
CA GLY A 187 27.43 -18.69 13.02
C GLY A 187 27.09 -17.62 14.07
N GLN A 188 27.23 -17.96 15.35
CA GLN A 188 26.99 -17.03 16.46
C GLN A 188 27.86 -15.77 16.35
N ASP A 189 29.13 -15.92 15.96
CA ASP A 189 30.06 -14.80 15.83
C ASP A 189 29.68 -13.82 14.70
N GLN A 190 28.85 -14.29 13.76
CA GLN A 190 28.32 -13.54 12.62
C GLN A 190 26.95 -12.92 12.92
N LEU A 191 26.46 -13.02 14.15
CA LEU A 191 25.21 -12.42 14.59
C LEU A 191 25.45 -11.41 15.72
N LEU A 192 24.71 -10.31 15.67
CA LEU A 192 24.53 -9.37 16.75
C LEU A 192 23.03 -9.24 16.99
N SER A 193 22.53 -9.94 18.00
CA SER A 193 21.12 -9.86 18.39
C SER A 193 20.86 -8.56 19.15
N LEU A 194 19.86 -7.79 18.72
CA LEU A 194 19.40 -6.56 19.36
C LEU A 194 18.10 -6.83 20.11
N ALA A 195 18.02 -6.31 21.34
CA ALA A 195 16.79 -6.36 22.12
C ALA A 195 15.79 -5.34 21.56
N GLY A 196 14.68 -5.83 21.04
CA GLY A 196 13.62 -5.01 20.44
C GLY A 196 13.61 -5.12 18.92
N GLY A 197 12.50 -5.64 18.42
CA GLY A 197 12.12 -5.76 17.01
C GLY A 197 10.78 -6.44 16.98
#